data_AF-A0A6N7WA05-F1
#
_entry.id   AF-A0A6N7WA05-F1
#
_cell.length_a   1.000
_cell.length_b   1.000
_cell.length_c   1.000
_cell.angle_alpha   90.00
_cell.angle_beta   90.00
_cell.angle_gamma   90.00
#
_symmetry.space_group_name_H-M   'P 1'
#
loop_
_entity.id
_entity.type
_entity.pdbx_description
1 polymer ?
#
loop_
_entity_poly.entity_id
_entity_poly.type
_entity_poly.pdbx_seq_one_letter_code
_entity_poly.pdbx_strand_id
1 'polypeptide(L)'
;MPRKPSPCGTEAAYKRHLRHKEEPCDACREAHRNLQRSKRANKKPPIANVVPLPAPQKGVSRLDALEFQRDLLTESMRVAAVAEPKSVAGISRELRAVWAEIEELNRGEDGAGGADSLEILAGGLSVVPIGTA
;
A
#
# COMPACT_ATOMS: atom_id res chain seq x y z
N MET A 1 -1.81 27.82 -35.37
CA MET A 1 -0.56 28.00 -36.15
C MET A 1 0.17 26.66 -36.30
N PRO A 2 0.74 26.32 -37.47
CA PRO A 2 1.56 25.11 -37.64
C PRO A 2 2.84 25.21 -36.80
N ARG A 3 3.18 24.16 -36.05
CA ARG A 3 4.41 24.10 -35.23
C ARG A 3 5.64 23.94 -36.12
N LYS A 4 6.70 24.68 -35.83
CA LYS A 4 7.99 24.60 -36.54
C LYS A 4 8.51 23.15 -36.47
N PRO A 5 8.96 22.56 -37.59
CA PRO A 5 9.40 21.17 -37.61
C PRO A 5 10.60 20.95 -36.68
N SER A 6 10.58 19.83 -35.95
CA SER A 6 11.73 19.41 -35.15
C SER A 6 12.96 19.12 -36.03
N PRO A 7 14.17 19.39 -35.51
CA PRO A 7 15.39 18.98 -36.19
C PRO A 7 15.49 17.45 -36.27
N CYS A 8 16.18 16.95 -37.29
CA CYS A 8 16.52 15.54 -37.43
C CYS A 8 17.37 15.07 -36.23
N GLY A 9 17.35 13.77 -35.92
CA GLY A 9 17.99 13.23 -34.70
C GLY A 9 17.06 13.19 -33.48
N THR A 10 15.76 13.41 -33.68
CA THR A 10 14.75 13.30 -32.61
C THR A 10 13.69 12.26 -32.98
N GLU A 11 13.03 11.67 -31.97
CA GLU A 11 11.90 10.75 -32.20
C GLU A 11 10.76 11.43 -33.00
N ALA A 12 10.56 12.73 -32.78
CA ALA A 12 9.57 13.52 -33.51
C ALA A 12 9.89 13.60 -35.00
N ALA A 13 11.16 13.77 -35.37
CA ALA A 13 11.62 13.74 -36.75
C ALA A 13 11.56 12.34 -37.37
N TYR A 14 11.89 11.28 -36.61
CA TYR A 14 11.70 9.89 -37.06
C TYR A 14 10.23 9.62 -37.44
N LYS A 15 9.29 10.01 -36.57
CA LYS A 15 7.85 9.91 -36.85
C LYS A 15 7.38 10.81 -37.99
N ARG A 16 8.12 11.87 -38.32
CA ARG A 16 7.83 12.71 -39.48
C ARG A 16 8.22 11.97 -40.77
N HIS A 17 9.44 11.44 -40.85
CA HIS A 17 9.86 10.63 -42.01
C HIS A 17 8.88 9.49 -42.30
N LEU A 18 8.44 8.78 -41.26
CA LEU A 18 7.42 7.74 -41.40
C LEU A 18 6.06 8.25 -41.90
N ARG A 19 5.63 9.44 -41.48
CA ARG A 19 4.38 10.06 -41.94
C ARG A 19 4.44 10.53 -43.39
N HIS A 20 5.60 10.99 -43.84
CA HIS A 20 5.84 11.38 -45.23
C HIS A 20 6.29 10.23 -46.13
N LYS A 21 6.40 9.00 -45.58
CA LYS A 21 6.90 7.80 -46.27
C LYS A 21 8.32 7.97 -46.86
N GLU A 22 9.13 8.82 -46.24
CA GLU A 22 10.55 9.00 -46.57
C GLU A 22 11.41 8.02 -45.77
N GLU A 23 12.57 7.66 -46.32
CA GLU A 23 13.56 6.88 -45.56
C GLU A 23 14.12 7.70 -44.39
N PRO A 24 13.97 7.23 -43.14
CA PRO A 24 14.49 7.96 -41.98
C PRO A 24 16.03 7.98 -42.00
N CYS A 25 16.61 9.16 -41.82
CA CYS A 25 18.07 9.31 -41.71
C CYS A 25 18.64 8.59 -40.48
N ASP A 26 19.95 8.34 -40.49
CA ASP A 26 20.63 7.57 -39.44
C ASP A 26 20.46 8.18 -38.04
N ALA A 27 20.55 9.50 -37.91
CA ALA A 27 20.35 10.19 -36.64
C ALA A 27 18.93 9.96 -36.07
N CYS A 28 17.90 9.96 -36.92
CA CYS A 28 16.53 9.67 -36.51
C CYS A 28 16.35 8.20 -36.09
N ARG A 29 17.03 7.28 -36.77
CA ARG A 29 17.01 5.84 -36.46
C ARG A 29 17.68 5.57 -35.12
N GLU A 30 18.80 6.23 -34.83
CA GLU A 30 19.50 6.15 -33.55
C GLU A 30 18.64 6.69 -32.40
N ALA A 31 18.02 7.86 -32.59
CA ALA A 31 17.11 8.45 -31.61
C ALA A 31 15.96 7.49 -31.25
N HIS A 32 15.37 6.84 -32.26
CA HIS A 32 14.32 5.83 -32.03
C HIS A 32 14.85 4.65 -31.21
N ARG A 33 16.02 4.12 -31.56
CA ARG A 33 16.64 3.01 -30.81
C ARG A 33 16.92 3.37 -29.36
N ASN A 34 17.43 4.57 -29.08
CA ASN A 34 17.69 5.04 -27.72
C ASN A 34 16.41 5.15 -26.89
N LEU A 35 15.33 5.65 -27.49
CA LEU A 35 14.03 5.73 -26.83
C LEU A 35 13.44 4.34 -26.55
N GLN A 36 13.59 3.38 -27.48
CA GLN A 36 13.15 2.01 -27.23
C GLN A 36 13.96 1.34 -26.11
N ARG A 37 15.27 1.61 -26.03
CA ARG A 37 16.12 1.15 -24.92
C ARG A 37 15.65 1.72 -23.59
N SER A 38 15.40 3.03 -23.51
CA SER A 38 14.94 3.67 -22.28
C SER A 38 13.55 3.18 -21.86
N LYS A 39 12.64 2.96 -22.81
CA LYS A 39 11.33 2.34 -22.53
C LYS A 39 11.45 0.93 -21.96
N ARG A 40 12.37 0.12 -22.49
CA ARG A 40 12.63 -1.24 -21.97
C ARG A 40 13.22 -1.20 -20.57
N ALA A 41 14.16 -0.28 -20.32
CA ALA A 41 14.73 -0.08 -18.99
C ALA A 41 13.70 0.41 -17.97
N ASN A 42 12.74 1.26 -18.40
CA ASN A 42 11.67 1.78 -17.54
C ASN A 42 10.40 0.90 -17.50
N LYS A 43 10.38 -0.26 -18.17
CA LYS A 43 9.27 -1.20 -17.95
C LYS A 43 9.39 -1.68 -16.51
N LYS A 44 8.38 -1.35 -15.69
CA LYS A 44 8.21 -1.94 -14.36
C LYS A 44 8.43 -3.45 -14.48
N PRO A 45 9.20 -4.06 -13.55
CA PRO A 45 9.40 -5.50 -13.59
C PRO A 45 8.03 -6.18 -13.65
N PRO A 46 7.89 -7.29 -14.40
CA PRO A 46 6.70 -8.12 -14.27
C PRO A 46 6.56 -8.45 -12.78
N ILE A 47 5.32 -8.37 -12.29
CA ILE A 47 4.95 -8.63 -10.91
C ILE A 47 5.15 -10.14 -10.65
N ALA A 48 6.40 -10.60 -10.62
CA ALA A 48 6.74 -12.01 -10.63
C ALA A 48 6.69 -12.62 -9.21
N ASN A 49 6.71 -11.77 -8.17
CA ASN A 49 6.75 -12.17 -6.76
C ASN A 49 5.77 -11.33 -5.90
N VAL A 50 4.57 -11.02 -6.40
CA VAL A 50 3.50 -10.64 -5.48
C VAL A 50 2.86 -11.94 -5.02
N VAL A 51 3.05 -12.27 -3.74
CA VAL A 51 2.21 -13.26 -3.07
C VAL A 51 0.78 -12.87 -3.41
N PRO A 52 0.01 -13.72 -4.10
CA PRO A 52 -1.36 -13.40 -4.43
C PRO A 52 -2.05 -13.00 -3.14
N LEU A 53 -2.54 -11.76 -3.07
CA LEU A 53 -3.38 -11.35 -1.95
C LEU A 53 -4.49 -12.41 -1.88
N PRO A 54 -4.70 -13.06 -0.72
CA PRO A 54 -5.70 -14.12 -0.62
C PRO A 54 -7.01 -13.60 -1.18
N ALA A 55 -7.66 -14.39 -2.03
CA ALA A 55 -8.94 -14.04 -2.60
C ALA A 55 -9.89 -13.56 -1.49
N PRO A 56 -10.75 -12.55 -1.72
CA PRO A 56 -11.69 -12.08 -0.72
C PRO A 56 -12.49 -13.30 -0.24
N GLN A 57 -12.21 -13.71 1.00
CA GLN A 57 -12.77 -14.92 1.55
C GLN A 57 -14.28 -14.70 1.68
N LYS A 58 -15.08 -15.37 0.85
CA LYS A 58 -16.54 -15.37 0.98
C LYS A 58 -16.90 -16.08 2.27
N GLY A 59 -17.61 -15.39 3.17
CA GLY A 59 -18.06 -15.95 4.45
C GLY A 59 -17.22 -15.60 5.66
N VAL A 60 -16.26 -14.67 5.54
CA VAL A 60 -15.58 -14.10 6.71
C VAL A 60 -16.56 -13.23 7.48
N SER A 61 -16.63 -13.42 8.80
CA SER A 61 -17.49 -12.58 9.64
C SER A 61 -17.01 -11.13 9.54
N ARG A 62 -17.93 -10.18 9.78
CA ARG A 62 -17.56 -8.76 9.81
C ARG A 62 -16.47 -8.52 10.87
N LEU A 63 -16.54 -9.23 11.99
CA LEU A 63 -15.57 -9.20 13.07
C LEU A 63 -14.17 -9.62 12.57
N ASP A 64 -14.04 -10.80 11.98
CA ASP A 64 -12.76 -11.31 11.45
C ASP A 64 -12.13 -10.35 10.42
N ALA A 65 -12.95 -9.71 9.57
CA ALA A 65 -12.48 -8.74 8.59
C ALA A 65 -11.91 -7.48 9.27
N LEU A 66 -12.54 -7.01 10.35
CA LEU A 66 -12.06 -5.87 11.13
C LEU A 66 -10.82 -6.22 11.95
N GLU A 67 -10.72 -7.43 12.48
CA GLU A 67 -9.51 -7.90 13.17
C GLU A 67 -8.32 -7.95 12.22
N PHE A 68 -8.51 -8.46 11.00
CA PHE A 68 -7.49 -8.41 9.97
C PHE A 68 -7.06 -6.96 9.64
N GLN A 69 -8.03 -6.04 9.53
CA GLN A 69 -7.76 -4.63 9.28
C GLN A 69 -7.00 -3.97 10.45
N ARG A 70 -7.33 -4.29 11.70
CA ARG A 70 -6.62 -3.84 12.91
C ARG A 70 -5.15 -4.24 12.86
N ASP A 71 -4.88 -5.50 12.56
CA ASP A 71 -3.52 -6.05 12.58
C ASP A 71 -2.67 -5.40 11.48
N LEU A 72 -3.25 -5.22 10.29
CA LEU A 72 -2.62 -4.50 9.19
C LEU A 72 -2.31 -3.05 9.55
N LEU A 73 -3.27 -2.32 10.16
CA LEU A 73 -3.06 -0.93 10.57
C LEU A 73 -2.00 -0.82 11.66
N THR A 74 -1.99 -1.73 12.62
CA THR A 74 -0.96 -1.79 13.68
C THR A 74 0.43 -1.97 13.09
N GLU A 75 0.58 -2.88 12.12
CA GLU A 75 1.87 -3.10 11.47
C GLU A 75 2.28 -1.91 10.59
N SER A 76 1.35 -1.35 9.83
CA SER A 76 1.62 -0.14 9.04
C SER A 76 2.07 1.03 9.92
N MET A 77 1.52 1.16 11.13
CA MET A 77 1.92 2.19 12.09
C MET A 77 3.36 1.99 12.58
N ARG A 78 3.79 0.74 12.82
CA ARG A 78 5.18 0.43 13.19
C ARG A 78 6.15 0.79 12.08
N VAL A 79 5.86 0.41 10.84
CA VAL A 79 6.69 0.75 9.68
C VAL A 79 6.73 2.27 9.47
N ALA A 80 5.57 2.92 9.54
CA ALA A 80 5.43 4.37 9.39
C ALA A 80 6.18 5.15 10.48
N ALA A 81 6.21 4.67 11.71
CA ALA A 81 6.93 5.32 12.81
C ALA A 81 8.44 5.47 12.52
N VAL A 82 9.02 4.56 11.74
CA VAL A 82 10.43 4.62 11.32
C VAL A 82 10.61 5.40 10.02
N ALA A 83 9.77 5.13 9.02
CA ALA A 83 9.97 5.68 7.67
C ALA A 83 9.40 7.10 7.48
N GLU A 84 8.19 7.36 7.98
CA GLU A 84 7.49 8.63 7.80
C GLU A 84 6.61 8.96 9.02
N PRO A 85 7.20 9.53 10.09
CA PRO A 85 6.49 9.73 11.37
C PRO A 85 5.24 10.61 11.28
N LYS A 86 5.17 11.53 10.30
CA LYS A 86 4.01 12.40 10.08
C LYS A 86 2.75 11.62 9.69
N SER A 87 2.90 10.44 9.08
CA SER A 87 1.78 9.60 8.66
C SER A 87 1.12 8.83 9.82
N VAL A 88 1.82 8.67 10.95
CA VAL A 88 1.36 7.90 12.13
C VAL A 88 0.04 8.42 12.69
N ALA A 89 -0.16 9.75 12.71
CA ALA A 89 -1.40 10.36 13.21
C ALA A 89 -2.63 10.06 12.33
N GLY A 90 -2.42 9.79 11.03
CA GLY A 90 -3.49 9.30 10.15
C GLY A 90 -3.85 7.86 10.49
N ILE A 91 -2.85 7.00 10.56
CA ILE A 91 -3.02 5.57 10.82
C ILE A 91 -3.65 5.32 12.21
N SER A 92 -3.27 6.10 13.22
CA SER A 92 -3.82 5.97 14.59
C SER A 92 -5.29 6.39 14.71
N ARG A 93 -5.82 7.21 13.79
CA ARG A 93 -7.25 7.54 13.74
C ARG A 93 -8.05 6.37 13.20
N GLU A 94 -7.59 5.77 12.10
CA GLU A 94 -8.21 4.58 11.51
C GLU A 94 -8.19 3.40 12.49
N LEU A 95 -7.08 3.20 13.20
CA LEU A 95 -6.99 2.12 14.20
C LEU A 95 -8.02 2.26 15.33
N ARG A 96 -8.26 3.49 15.81
CA ARG A 96 -9.28 3.77 16.82
C ARG A 96 -10.70 3.52 16.31
N ALA A 97 -10.98 3.85 15.05
CA ALA A 97 -12.28 3.58 14.44
C ALA A 97 -12.54 2.07 14.34
N VAL A 98 -11.54 1.30 13.89
CA VAL A 98 -11.64 -0.17 13.80
C VAL A 98 -11.83 -0.81 15.17
N TRP A 99 -11.10 -0.38 16.20
CA TRP A 99 -11.32 -0.88 17.56
C TRP A 99 -12.73 -0.59 18.09
N ALA A 100 -13.26 0.61 17.83
CA ALA A 100 -14.62 0.96 18.25
C ALA A 100 -15.68 0.08 17.57
N GLU A 101 -15.50 -0.22 16.27
CA GLU A 101 -16.43 -1.08 15.52
C GLU A 101 -16.37 -2.55 15.99
N ILE A 102 -15.17 -3.06 16.30
CA ILE A 102 -15.00 -4.39 16.89
C ILE A 102 -15.72 -4.47 18.24
N GLU A 103 -15.57 -3.45 19.09
CA GLU A 103 -16.22 -3.42 20.40
C GLU A 103 -17.76 -3.40 20.28
N GLU A 104 -18.29 -2.65 19.31
CA GLU A 104 -19.73 -2.59 19.03
C GLU A 104 -20.28 -3.95 18.57
N LEU A 105 -19.55 -4.66 17.69
CA LEU A 105 -19.96 -5.99 17.23
C LEU A 105 -19.90 -7.02 18.35
N ASN A 106 -18.84 -7.05 19.16
CA ASN A 106 -18.73 -7.96 20.29
C ASN A 106 -19.89 -7.74 21.29
N ARG A 107 -20.24 -6.48 21.58
CA ARG A 107 -21.39 -6.14 22.44
C ARG A 107 -22.72 -6.63 21.88
N GLY A 108 -22.86 -6.68 20.56
CA GLY A 108 -24.04 -7.21 19.86
C GLY A 108 -24.13 -8.73 19.89
N GLU A 109 -23.00 -9.44 19.87
CA GLU A 109 -22.92 -10.91 19.93
C GLU A 109 -23.11 -11.44 21.36
N ASP A 110 -22.59 -10.72 22.38
CA ASP A 110 -22.76 -11.04 23.80
C ASP A 110 -24.23 -10.95 24.29
N GLY A 111 -25.09 -10.24 23.55
CA GLY A 111 -26.53 -10.17 23.82
C GLY A 111 -27.31 -11.48 23.54
N ALA A 112 -26.68 -12.47 22.90
CA ALA A 112 -27.28 -13.76 22.58
C ALA A 112 -26.71 -14.94 23.40
N GLY A 113 -25.73 -14.71 24.28
CA GLY A 113 -25.01 -15.81 24.93
C GLY A 113 -24.46 -15.47 26.32
N GLY A 114 -25.31 -15.58 27.34
CA GLY A 114 -24.87 -15.92 28.69
C GLY A 114 -24.56 -14.75 29.62
N ALA A 115 -25.41 -14.62 30.64
CA ALA A 115 -25.04 -14.05 31.91
C ALA A 115 -23.81 -14.76 32.52
N ASP A 116 -23.22 -14.12 33.53
CA ASP A 116 -22.13 -14.59 34.40
C ASP A 116 -20.70 -14.47 33.86
N SER A 117 -20.04 -13.35 34.18
CA SER A 117 -18.73 -13.33 34.87
C SER A 117 -18.32 -11.88 35.17
N LEU A 118 -19.07 -11.23 36.08
CA LEU A 118 -18.57 -10.06 36.79
C LEU A 118 -18.00 -10.57 38.12
N GLU A 119 -16.77 -11.08 38.10
CA GLU A 119 -15.82 -11.12 39.23
C GLU A 119 -14.44 -11.50 38.68
N ILE A 120 -13.36 -11.14 39.39
CA ILE A 120 -11.91 -11.32 39.06
C ILE A 120 -11.37 -10.07 38.30
N LEU A 121 -10.70 -9.07 38.91
CA LEU A 121 -9.50 -9.11 39.76
C LEU A 121 -9.37 -7.83 40.63
N ALA A 122 -9.71 -7.92 41.90
CA ALA A 122 -9.06 -7.12 42.94
C ALA A 122 -7.96 -7.99 43.55
N GLY A 123 -6.79 -8.07 42.90
CA GLY A 123 -5.71 -8.93 43.38
C GLY A 123 -4.37 -8.63 42.72
N GLY A 124 -3.45 -8.04 43.48
CA GLY A 124 -2.02 -8.26 43.29
C GLY A 124 -1.22 -7.15 42.61
N LEU A 125 -1.17 -5.96 43.19
CA LEU A 125 -0.04 -5.05 42.93
C LEU A 125 1.18 -5.55 43.73
N SER A 126 1.94 -6.51 43.21
CA SER A 126 3.25 -6.85 43.77
C SER A 126 4.31 -5.91 43.19
N VAL A 127 4.63 -4.85 43.93
CA VAL A 127 5.80 -4.01 43.65
C VAL A 127 7.04 -4.80 44.06
N VAL A 128 7.92 -5.10 43.09
CA VAL A 128 9.25 -5.68 43.36
C VAL A 128 10.22 -4.52 43.65
N PRO A 129 10.91 -4.49 44.81
CA PRO A 129 11.94 -3.50 45.04
C PRO A 129 13.20 -3.82 44.22
N ILE A 130 13.63 -2.85 43.41
CA ILE A 130 14.91 -2.87 42.71
C ILE A 130 16.01 -2.70 43.77
N GLY A 131 16.82 -3.74 43.96
CA GLY A 131 17.98 -3.70 44.84
C GLY A 131 19.05 -2.74 44.30
N THR A 132 19.55 -1.86 45.15
CA THR A 132 20.78 -1.10 44.93
C THR A 132 21.92 -1.77 45.69
N ALA A 133 23.03 -1.95 44.97
CA ALA A 133 24.28 -2.59 45.39
C ALA A 133 24.98 -1.90 46.56
#